data_AF-A0A965WH01-F1
#
_entry.id   AF-A0A965WH01-F1
#
_cell.length_a   1.000
_cell.length_b   1.000
_cell.length_c   1.000
_cell.angle_alpha   90.00
_cell.angle_beta   90.00
_cell.angle_gamma   90.00
#
_symmetry.space_group_name_H-M   'P 1'
#
loop_
_entity.id
_entity.type
_entity.pdbx_description
1 polymer ?
#
loop_
_entity_poly.entity_id
_entity_poly.type
_entity_poly.pdbx_seq_one_letter_code
_entity_poly.pdbx_strand_id
1 'polypeptide(L)'
;MLNEQINKIHTPCKDCVFAKYQDNTQIGCELDYISKYKSKNIEILEAYDNNKEFYIINGKKCIGYRENKWFDQFDLKDNSIEDKIKKFHELNSLDYLLVIDLKKINLEELEDILGQINTLEIKPK
;
A
#
# COMPACT_ATOMS: atom_id res chain seq x y z
N MET A 1 -5.90 -26.27 -12.32
CA MET A 1 -6.39 -25.14 -13.12
C MET A 1 -6.71 -23.96 -12.20
N LEU A 2 -5.68 -23.26 -11.69
CA LEU A 2 -5.82 -21.99 -10.95
C LEU A 2 -4.82 -20.92 -11.46
N ASN A 3 -3.75 -21.35 -12.14
CA ASN A 3 -2.64 -20.51 -12.56
C ASN A 3 -2.95 -19.57 -13.75
N GLU A 4 -4.05 -19.75 -14.48
CA GLU A 4 -4.34 -18.94 -15.68
C GLU A 4 -5.08 -17.62 -15.37
N GLN A 5 -5.72 -17.51 -14.20
CA GLN A 5 -6.47 -16.29 -13.81
C GLN A 5 -5.63 -15.32 -12.98
N ILE A 6 -4.59 -15.80 -12.30
CA ILE A 6 -3.76 -14.96 -11.43
C ILE A 6 -2.58 -14.39 -12.22
N ASN A 7 -2.55 -13.08 -12.38
CA ASN A 7 -1.45 -12.36 -13.01
C ASN A 7 -0.15 -12.57 -12.24
N LYS A 8 0.99 -12.58 -12.95
CA LYS A 8 2.33 -12.67 -12.33
C LYS A 8 2.54 -11.63 -11.23
N ILE A 9 2.00 -10.42 -11.44
CA ILE A 9 1.95 -9.38 -10.40
C ILE A 9 0.61 -9.52 -9.70
N HIS A 10 0.63 -9.98 -8.46
CA HIS A 10 -0.53 -10.03 -7.58
C HIS A 10 -0.12 -9.86 -6.12
N THR A 11 -1.10 -9.64 -5.26
CA THR A 11 -0.92 -9.64 -3.80
C THR A 11 -1.97 -10.53 -3.13
N PRO A 12 -1.57 -11.68 -2.55
CA PRO A 12 -2.48 -12.47 -1.73
C PRO A 12 -2.64 -11.81 -0.35
N CYS A 13 -3.88 -11.60 0.08
CA CYS A 13 -4.18 -10.97 1.37
C CYS A 13 -4.03 -11.92 2.57
N LYS A 14 -3.84 -13.22 2.33
CA LYS A 14 -3.82 -14.30 3.32
C LYS A 14 -3.11 -13.94 4.64
N ASP A 15 -1.85 -13.51 4.54
CA ASP A 15 -0.97 -13.26 5.69
C ASP A 15 -0.86 -11.76 6.04
N CYS A 16 -1.70 -10.92 5.44
CA CYS A 16 -1.75 -9.50 5.75
C CYS A 16 -2.38 -9.29 7.12
N VAL A 17 -1.69 -8.57 8.01
CA VAL A 17 -2.20 -8.21 9.35
C VAL A 17 -3.45 -7.33 9.30
N PHE A 18 -3.66 -6.63 8.18
CA PHE A 18 -4.82 -5.78 7.95
C PHE A 18 -5.99 -6.50 7.27
N ALA A 19 -5.90 -7.80 7.02
CA ALA A 19 -7.02 -8.57 6.47
C ALA A 19 -8.03 -8.88 7.58
N LYS A 20 -9.31 -8.52 7.35
CA LYS A 20 -10.41 -8.83 8.27
C LYS A 20 -10.96 -10.20 7.97
N TYR A 21 -10.97 -11.08 8.97
CA TYR A 21 -11.56 -12.41 8.87
C TYR A 21 -12.76 -12.55 9.78
N GLN A 22 -13.80 -13.22 9.28
CA GLN A 22 -14.83 -13.84 10.10
C GLN A 22 -14.64 -15.35 9.96
N ASP A 23 -14.34 -16.01 11.07
CA ASP A 23 -13.84 -17.38 11.08
C ASP A 23 -12.60 -17.52 10.16
N ASN A 24 -12.69 -18.31 9.09
CA ASN A 24 -11.61 -18.54 8.13
C ASN A 24 -11.80 -17.78 6.81
N THR A 25 -12.85 -16.97 6.68
CA THR A 25 -13.18 -16.26 5.44
C THR A 25 -12.86 -14.78 5.57
N GLN A 26 -12.09 -14.25 4.63
CA GLN A 26 -11.78 -12.83 4.60
C GLN A 26 -13.02 -12.02 4.20
N ILE A 27 -13.46 -11.14 5.08
CA ILE A 27 -14.63 -10.26 4.87
C ILE A 27 -14.22 -8.83 4.51
N GLY A 28 -12.94 -8.46 4.64
CA GLY A 28 -12.50 -7.10 4.30
C GLY A 28 -11.04 -6.79 4.59
N CYS A 29 -10.76 -5.50 4.75
CA CYS A 29 -9.44 -4.97 5.08
C CYS A 29 -9.58 -3.76 6.01
N GLU A 30 -8.76 -3.70 7.06
CA GLU A 30 -8.69 -2.60 8.02
C GLU A 30 -8.33 -1.25 7.39
N LEU A 31 -7.55 -1.27 6.32
CA LEU A 31 -7.14 -0.07 5.57
C LEU A 31 -8.08 0.26 4.40
N ASP A 32 -9.18 -0.50 4.25
CA ASP A 32 -10.18 -0.37 3.18
C ASP A 32 -9.61 -0.51 1.75
N TYR A 33 -8.44 -1.13 1.60
CA TYR A 33 -7.80 -1.23 0.28
C TYR A 33 -8.59 -2.11 -0.70
N ILE A 34 -9.32 -3.12 -0.23
CA ILE A 34 -10.15 -3.97 -1.09
C ILE A 34 -11.20 -3.12 -1.82
N SER A 35 -11.94 -2.28 -1.10
CA SER A 35 -12.93 -1.36 -1.67
C SER A 35 -12.28 -0.35 -2.62
N LYS A 36 -11.13 0.23 -2.23
CA LYS A 36 -10.37 1.19 -3.05
C LYS A 36 -9.83 0.59 -4.35
N TYR A 37 -9.49 -0.70 -4.37
CA TYR A 37 -9.08 -1.39 -5.59
C TYR A 37 -10.29 -1.72 -6.47
N LYS A 38 -11.39 -2.22 -5.87
CA LYS A 38 -12.66 -2.46 -6.58
C LYS A 38 -13.17 -1.19 -7.28
N SER A 39 -13.15 -0.04 -6.60
CA SER A 39 -13.61 1.25 -7.17
C SER A 39 -12.75 1.75 -8.35
N LYS A 40 -11.54 1.20 -8.51
CA LYS A 40 -10.63 1.49 -9.63
C LYS A 40 -10.65 0.40 -10.70
N ASN A 41 -11.69 -0.46 -10.70
CA ASN A 41 -11.83 -1.60 -11.61
C ASN A 41 -10.61 -2.54 -11.58
N ILE A 42 -9.96 -2.66 -10.42
CA ILE A 42 -8.92 -3.68 -10.22
C ILE A 42 -9.61 -4.97 -9.80
N GLU A 43 -9.26 -6.05 -10.50
CA GLU A 43 -9.80 -7.38 -10.25
C GLU A 43 -9.36 -7.90 -8.88
N ILE A 44 -10.36 -8.28 -8.06
CA ILE A 44 -10.17 -8.94 -6.78
C ILE A 44 -10.70 -10.36 -6.94
N LEU A 45 -9.80 -11.34 -6.86
CA LEU A 45 -10.15 -12.76 -6.93
C LEU A 45 -10.35 -13.31 -5.53
N GLU A 46 -11.27 -14.26 -5.39
CA GLU A 46 -11.40 -15.08 -4.19
C GLU A 46 -10.54 -16.33 -4.37
N ALA A 47 -9.76 -16.66 -3.35
CA ALA A 47 -8.91 -17.83 -3.33
C ALA A 47 -9.00 -18.51 -1.96
N TYR A 48 -8.61 -19.77 -1.89
CA TYR A 48 -8.57 -20.50 -0.63
C TYR A 48 -7.39 -21.45 -0.59
N ASP A 49 -6.97 -21.79 0.61
CA ASP A 49 -6.12 -22.95 0.89
C ASP A 49 -6.80 -23.86 1.92
N ASN A 50 -6.06 -24.81 2.48
CA ASN A 50 -6.60 -25.74 3.47
C ASN A 50 -7.05 -25.06 4.78
N ASN A 51 -6.70 -23.79 4.99
CA ASN A 51 -6.90 -23.09 6.25
C ASN A 51 -7.82 -21.87 6.12
N LYS A 52 -7.72 -21.09 5.02
CA LYS A 52 -8.39 -19.80 4.89
C LYS A 52 -8.87 -19.53 3.47
N GLU A 53 -9.98 -18.78 3.39
CA GLU A 53 -10.45 -18.11 2.17
C GLU A 53 -10.04 -16.64 2.23
N PHE A 54 -9.39 -16.14 1.19
CA PHE A 54 -8.79 -14.81 1.18
C PHE A 54 -8.86 -14.16 -0.21
N TYR A 55 -8.73 -12.83 -0.24
CA TYR A 55 -8.68 -12.09 -1.48
C TYR A 55 -7.29 -12.09 -2.11
N ILE A 56 -7.24 -12.07 -3.44
CA ILE A 56 -6.06 -11.77 -4.23
C ILE A 56 -6.33 -10.49 -5.01
N ILE A 57 -5.52 -9.46 -4.77
CA ILE A 57 -5.54 -8.26 -5.60
C ILE A 57 -4.74 -8.57 -6.86
N ASN A 58 -5.44 -8.78 -7.97
CA ASN A 58 -4.83 -9.24 -9.21
C ASN A 58 -4.20 -8.08 -9.99
N GLY A 59 -3.06 -8.31 -10.63
CA GLY A 59 -2.36 -7.29 -11.43
C GLY A 59 -1.72 -6.15 -10.64
N LYS A 60 -1.71 -6.19 -9.29
CA LYS A 60 -1.19 -5.09 -8.45
C LYS A 60 -0.42 -5.56 -7.22
N LYS A 61 0.49 -4.70 -6.76
CA LYS A 61 1.08 -4.76 -5.42
C LYS A 61 0.28 -3.86 -4.48
N CYS A 62 -0.23 -4.44 -3.39
CA CYS A 62 -0.94 -3.66 -2.39
C CYS A 62 0.04 -2.85 -1.54
N ILE A 63 -0.08 -1.53 -1.57
CA ILE A 63 0.79 -0.63 -0.80
C ILE A 63 0.61 -0.80 0.72
N GLY A 64 -0.57 -1.26 1.14
CA GLY A 64 -0.91 -1.53 2.54
C GLY A 64 -0.53 -2.92 3.03
N TYR A 65 -0.07 -3.84 2.17
CA TYR A 65 0.22 -5.21 2.62
C TYR A 65 1.39 -5.22 3.62
N ARG A 66 1.14 -5.76 4.82
CA ARG A 66 2.17 -5.99 5.84
C ARG A 66 1.86 -7.30 6.57
N GLU A 67 2.88 -8.11 6.79
CA GLU A 67 2.83 -9.24 7.71
C GLU A 67 3.18 -8.78 9.12
N ASN A 68 2.78 -9.54 10.15
CA ASN A 68 3.02 -9.17 11.54
C ASN A 68 4.51 -8.92 11.85
N LYS A 69 5.41 -9.69 11.21
CA LYS A 69 6.88 -9.54 11.33
C LYS A 69 7.41 -8.15 11.01
N TRP A 70 6.70 -7.37 10.19
CA TRP A 70 7.11 -6.00 9.88
C TRP A 70 6.95 -5.07 11.10
N PHE A 71 6.04 -5.40 12.02
CA PHE A 71 5.79 -4.62 13.24
C PHE A 71 6.75 -4.95 14.38
N ASP A 72 7.47 -6.07 14.29
CA ASP A 72 8.47 -6.48 15.29
C ASP A 72 9.54 -5.40 15.49
N GLN A 73 9.93 -4.69 14.43
CA GLN A 73 10.93 -3.61 14.49
C GLN A 73 10.48 -2.35 15.25
N PHE A 74 9.20 -2.28 15.64
CA PHE A 74 8.61 -1.17 16.37
C PHE A 74 8.08 -1.61 17.74
N ASP A 75 8.38 -2.84 18.18
CA ASP A 75 7.78 -3.46 19.36
C ASP A 75 6.24 -3.49 19.32
N LEU A 76 5.66 -3.61 18.11
CA LEU A 76 4.21 -3.58 17.88
C LEU A 76 3.62 -4.94 17.47
N LYS A 77 4.38 -6.03 17.57
CA LYS A 77 3.96 -7.36 17.12
C LYS A 77 2.65 -7.82 17.76
N ASP A 78 2.55 -7.66 19.07
CA ASP A 78 1.43 -8.14 19.89
C ASP A 78 0.45 -7.00 20.24
N ASN A 79 0.65 -5.81 19.66
CA ASN A 79 -0.24 -4.67 19.82
C ASN A 79 -1.54 -4.82 19.04
N SER A 80 -2.50 -3.96 19.42
CA SER A 80 -3.80 -3.83 18.79
C SER A 80 -3.69 -3.50 17.30
N ILE A 81 -4.75 -3.80 16.55
CA ILE A 81 -4.80 -3.47 15.13
C ILE A 81 -4.81 -1.94 14.92
N GLU A 82 -5.41 -1.19 15.84
CA GLU A 82 -5.46 0.27 15.84
C GLU A 82 -4.05 0.88 15.93
N ASP A 83 -3.20 0.36 16.81
CA ASP A 83 -1.80 0.81 16.93
C ASP A 83 -1.02 0.54 15.63
N LYS A 84 -1.26 -0.61 15.02
CA LYS A 84 -0.63 -0.99 13.74
C LYS A 84 -1.10 -0.12 12.57
N ILE A 85 -2.39 0.22 12.53
CA ILE A 85 -2.96 1.16 11.55
C ILE A 85 -2.33 2.54 11.73
N LYS A 86 -2.26 3.04 12.97
CA LYS A 86 -1.63 4.33 13.28
C LYS A 86 -0.18 4.35 12.80
N LYS A 87 0.60 3.32 13.14
CA LYS A 87 2.00 3.21 12.72
C LYS A 87 2.15 3.11 11.20
N PHE A 88 1.26 2.40 10.52
CA PHE A 88 1.24 2.34 9.06
C PHE A 88 1.03 3.73 8.46
N HIS A 89 0.08 4.52 8.96
CA HIS A 89 -0.18 5.86 8.46
C HIS A 89 0.97 6.84 8.72
N GLU A 90 1.64 6.73 9.87
CA GLU A 90 2.84 7.51 10.18
C GLU A 90 3.99 7.26 9.20
N LEU A 91 4.16 6.02 8.73
CA LEU A 91 5.27 5.63 7.86
C LEU A 91 4.93 5.67 6.37
N ASN A 92 3.65 5.56 6.04
CA ASN A 92 3.16 5.47 4.67
C ASN A 92 2.47 6.78 4.25
N SER A 93 2.98 7.91 4.74
CA SER A 93 2.68 9.25 4.25
C SER A 93 3.69 9.65 3.17
N LEU A 94 3.21 10.32 2.13
CA LEU A 94 4.07 11.03 1.20
C LEU A 94 4.05 12.49 1.58
N ASP A 95 5.09 12.93 2.29
CA ASP A 95 5.17 14.31 2.77
C ASP A 95 5.37 15.29 1.61
N TYR A 96 6.07 14.87 0.55
CA TYR A 96 6.44 15.73 -0.56
C TYR A 96 6.66 14.92 -1.86
N LEU A 97 6.17 15.43 -2.99
CA LEU A 97 6.44 14.89 -4.32
C LEU A 97 6.84 16.05 -5.25
N LEU A 98 8.06 16.00 -5.77
CA LEU A 98 8.54 16.92 -6.79
C LEU A 98 8.80 16.16 -8.08
N VAL A 99 8.17 16.60 -9.15
CA VAL A 99 8.36 16.05 -10.50
C VAL A 99 9.07 17.11 -11.33
N ILE A 100 10.27 16.78 -11.80
CA ILE A 100 11.10 17.67 -12.61
C ILE A 100 11.32 17.04 -13.99
N ASP A 101 11.01 17.77 -15.06
CA ASP A 101 11.33 17.36 -16.43
C ASP A 101 12.75 17.81 -16.82
N LEU A 102 13.71 16.90 -16.66
CA LEU A 102 15.12 17.17 -16.92
C LEU A 102 15.44 17.47 -18.39
N LYS A 103 14.53 17.16 -19.34
CA LYS A 103 14.75 17.47 -20.77
C LYS A 103 14.54 18.95 -21.09
N LYS A 104 13.93 19.70 -20.16
CA LYS A 104 13.61 21.11 -20.27
C LYS A 104 14.37 21.93 -19.24
N ILE A 105 15.55 21.47 -18.82
CA ILE A 105 16.39 22.17 -17.85
C ILE A 105 17.70 22.59 -18.50
N ASN A 106 17.97 23.89 -18.42
CA ASN A 106 19.27 24.52 -18.54
C ASN A 106 19.72 25.09 -17.18
N LEU A 107 20.92 25.67 -17.12
CA LEU A 107 21.50 26.18 -15.88
C LEU A 107 20.74 27.37 -15.26
N GLU A 108 20.12 28.24 -16.06
CA GLU A 108 19.29 29.35 -15.57
C GLU A 108 17.98 28.82 -14.97
N GLU A 109 17.37 27.81 -15.61
CA GLU A 109 16.14 27.18 -15.13
C GLU A 109 16.31 26.42 -13.80
N LEU A 110 17.55 26.05 -13.45
CA LEU A 110 17.85 25.41 -12.17
C LEU A 110 17.66 26.36 -10.98
N GLU A 111 18.06 27.62 -11.12
CA GLU A 111 17.87 28.64 -10.08
C GLU A 111 16.37 28.95 -9.91
N ASP A 112 15.62 29.00 -11.01
CA ASP A 112 14.17 29.18 -10.99
C ASP A 112 13.46 28.02 -10.28
N ILE A 113 13.86 26.77 -10.55
CA ILE A 113 13.31 25.59 -9.87
C ILE A 113 13.62 25.63 -8.37
N LEU A 114 14.85 25.98 -7.98
CA LEU A 114 15.22 26.16 -6.58
C LEU A 114 14.40 27.28 -5.93
N GLY A 115 14.17 28.39 -6.64
CA GLY A 115 13.28 29.47 -6.24
C GLY A 115 11.86 28.98 -5.99
N GLN A 116 11.29 28.23 -6.93
CA GLN A 116 9.94 27.65 -6.81
C GLN A 116 9.83 26.68 -5.64
N ILE A 117 10.81 25.80 -5.42
CA ILE A 117 10.85 24.89 -4.26
C ILE A 117 10.89 25.72 -2.95
N ASN A 118 11.66 26.80 -2.93
CA ASN A 118 11.75 27.72 -1.80
C ASN A 118 10.46 28.52 -1.53
N THR A 119 9.48 28.55 -2.44
CA THR A 119 8.16 29.14 -2.17
C THR A 119 7.08 28.13 -1.78
N LEU A 120 7.33 26.82 -1.91
CA LEU A 120 6.32 25.80 -1.56
C LEU A 120 5.97 25.81 -0.06
N GLU A 121 4.68 25.68 0.27
CA GLU A 121 4.19 25.60 1.65
C GLU A 121 4.76 24.36 2.37
N ILE A 122 4.79 23.23 1.66
CA ILE A 122 5.39 21.99 2.14
C ILE A 122 6.77 21.86 1.53
N LYS A 123 7.80 21.90 2.37
CA LYS A 123 9.20 21.77 1.96
C LYS A 123 9.60 20.30 1.79
N PRO A 124 10.49 19.97 0.84
CA PRO A 124 11.24 18.73 0.92
C PRO A 124 11.99 18.71 2.26
N LYS A 125 11.85 17.60 3.01
CA LYS A 125 12.56 17.36 4.28
C LYS A 125 13.96 16.81 4.03
#